data_AF-A0A1M4WBD2-F1
#
_entry.id   AF-A0A1M4WBD2-F1
#
_cell.length_a   1.000
_cell.length_b   1.000
_cell.length_c   1.000
_cell.angle_alpha   90.00
_cell.angle_beta   90.00
_cell.angle_gamma   90.00
#
_symmetry.space_group_name_H-M   'P 1'
#
loop_
_entity.id
_entity.type
_entity.pdbx_description
1 polymer ?
#
loop_
_entity_poly.entity_id
_entity_poly.type
_entity_poly.pdbx_seq_one_letter_code
_entity_poly.pdbx_strand_id
1 'polypeptide(L)'
;MHRVNTAAGFIKANMPLGKPNTLSDQQAWDVAAFINSHERPQDPRREGMDSLAATAETYYQHPGYYGKEVDGKILGDHDNIGGKAAIESK
;
A
#
# COMPACT_ATOMS: atom_id res chain seq x y z
N MET A 1 4.14 -2.20 5.18
CA MET A 1 3.41 -1.02 5.70
C MET A 1 2.66 -0.36 4.56
N HIS A 2 1.32 -0.37 4.53
CA HIS A 2 0.49 0.17 3.43
C HIS A 2 -0.45 1.30 3.83
N ARG A 3 -0.57 1.55 5.14
CA ARG A 3 -1.39 2.64 5.68
C ARG A 3 -0.58 3.92 5.70
N VAL A 4 -1.15 4.99 5.17
CA VAL A 4 -0.51 6.31 5.07
C VAL A 4 -0.28 6.91 6.46
N ASN A 5 -1.25 6.80 7.36
CA ASN A 5 -1.13 7.33 8.72
C ASN A 5 0.00 6.66 9.53
N THR A 6 0.11 5.33 9.46
CA THR A 6 1.20 4.59 10.12
C THR A 6 2.56 4.97 9.55
N ALA A 7 2.62 5.13 8.22
CA ALA A 7 3.85 5.56 7.55
C ALA A 7 4.25 6.99 7.92
N ALA A 8 3.31 7.93 7.94
CA ALA A 8 3.56 9.32 8.31
C ALA A 8 4.12 9.42 9.73
N GLY A 9 3.55 8.70 10.69
CA GLY A 9 4.06 8.64 12.06
C GLY A 9 5.49 8.09 12.13
N PHE A 10 5.77 7.01 11.40
CA PHE A 10 7.12 6.45 11.33
C PHE A 10 8.12 7.42 10.70
N ILE A 11 7.76 8.05 9.58
CA ILE A 11 8.60 9.01 8.83
C ILE A 11 8.91 10.22 9.72
N LYS A 12 7.89 10.81 10.36
CA LYS A 12 8.09 11.95 11.27
C LYS A 12 9.04 11.60 12.42
N ALA A 13 8.85 10.45 13.05
CA ALA A 13 9.61 10.06 14.23
C ALA A 13 11.02 9.55 13.92
N ASN A 14 11.25 8.93 12.76
CA ASN A 14 12.48 8.17 12.49
C ASN A 14 13.21 8.54 11.20
N MET A 15 12.64 9.41 10.36
CA MET A 15 13.24 9.84 9.11
C MET A 15 13.48 11.35 9.06
N PRO A 16 14.62 11.79 8.47
CA PRO A 16 15.75 10.98 8.00
C PRO A 16 16.52 10.31 9.14
N LEU A 17 17.26 9.25 8.83
CA LEU A 17 18.03 8.49 9.83
C LEU A 17 18.97 9.42 10.62
N GLY A 18 18.91 9.37 11.94
CA GLY A 18 19.68 10.23 12.85
C GLY A 18 19.15 11.67 12.97
N LYS A 19 18.02 12.00 12.34
CA LYS A 19 17.39 13.33 12.36
C LYS A 19 15.88 13.23 12.62
N PRO A 20 15.46 12.68 13.77
CA PRO A 20 14.04 12.51 14.09
C PRO A 20 13.33 13.88 14.16
N ASN A 21 12.03 13.90 13.85
CA ASN A 21 11.14 15.06 13.94
C ASN A 21 11.49 16.28 13.07
N THR A 22 12.42 16.15 12.13
CA THR A 22 12.87 17.27 11.28
C THR A 22 11.90 17.67 10.17
N LEU A 23 11.04 16.74 9.72
CA LEU A 23 9.99 17.03 8.74
C LEU A 23 8.78 17.66 9.44
N SER A 24 8.03 18.55 8.77
CA SER A 24 6.71 18.95 9.25
C SER A 24 5.71 17.79 9.17
N ASP A 25 4.59 17.89 9.88
CA ASP A 25 3.55 16.86 9.82
C ASP A 25 3.05 16.68 8.37
N GLN A 26 2.80 17.78 7.66
CA GLN A 26 2.39 17.74 6.26
C GLN A 26 3.43 17.06 5.38
N GLN A 27 4.71 17.41 5.52
CA GLN A 27 5.79 16.77 4.77
C GLN A 27 5.87 15.26 5.04
N ALA A 28 5.67 14.84 6.29
CA ALA A 28 5.64 13.43 6.63
C ALA A 28 4.45 12.70 5.98
N TRP A 29 3.28 13.33 5.92
CA TRP A 29 2.10 12.83 5.22
C TRP A 29 2.31 12.75 3.71
N ASP A 30 2.90 13.76 3.08
CA ASP A 30 3.16 13.80 1.65
C ASP A 30 4.15 12.70 1.23
N VAL A 31 5.24 12.53 1.99
CA VAL A 31 6.22 11.46 1.75
C VAL A 31 5.60 10.08 2.00
N ALA A 32 4.78 9.95 3.04
CA ALA A 32 4.05 8.71 3.33
C ALA A 32 3.07 8.34 2.22
N ALA A 33 2.39 9.34 1.67
CA ALA A 33 1.46 9.18 0.56
C ALA A 33 2.19 8.69 -0.68
N PHE A 34 3.27 9.37 -1.06
CA PHE A 34 4.12 9.01 -2.21
C PHE A 34 4.67 7.58 -2.09
N ILE A 35 5.23 7.20 -0.94
CA ILE A 35 5.78 5.84 -0.76
C ILE A 35 4.68 4.78 -0.84
N ASN A 36 3.50 5.04 -0.26
CA ASN A 36 2.42 4.06 -0.24
C ASN A 36 1.59 4.00 -1.51
N SER A 37 1.76 4.94 -2.43
CA SER A 37 1.09 4.96 -3.72
C SER A 37 1.82 4.12 -4.78
N HIS A 38 2.96 3.52 -4.44
CA HIS A 38 3.69 2.61 -5.33
C HIS A 38 3.20 1.17 -5.19
N GLU A 39 3.25 0.45 -6.32
CA GLU A 39 2.88 -0.96 -6.41
C GLU A 39 3.78 -1.84 -5.54
N ARG A 40 3.22 -2.95 -5.04
CA ARG A 40 3.86 -3.85 -4.07
C ARG A 40 3.26 -5.24 -4.18
N PRO A 41 3.96 -6.31 -3.77
CA PRO A 41 3.41 -7.66 -3.82
C PRO A 41 1.99 -7.75 -3.27
N GLN A 42 1.16 -8.54 -3.95
CA GLN A 42 -0.26 -8.65 -3.66
C GLN A 42 -0.50 -9.10 -2.22
N ASP A 43 -1.60 -8.63 -1.64
CA ASP A 43 -2.07 -9.13 -0.35
C ASP A 43 -2.33 -10.63 -0.43
N PRO A 44 -1.68 -11.47 0.40
CA PRO A 44 -1.96 -12.90 0.43
C PRO A 44 -3.45 -13.23 0.66
N ARG A 45 -4.18 -12.33 1.33
CA ARG A 45 -5.63 -12.46 1.58
C ARG A 45 -6.48 -12.29 0.31
N ARG A 46 -5.90 -11.86 -0.81
CA ARG A 46 -6.56 -11.75 -2.12
C ARG A 46 -6.95 -13.11 -2.68
N GLU A 47 -6.21 -14.18 -2.37
CA GLU A 47 -6.42 -15.55 -2.90
C GLU A 47 -7.84 -16.09 -2.58
N GLY A 48 -8.40 -15.71 -1.43
CA GLY A 48 -9.73 -16.14 -1.00
C GLY A 48 -10.87 -15.17 -1.33
N MET A 49 -10.63 -14.16 -2.18
CA MET A 49 -11.59 -13.11 -2.49
C MET A 49 -12.07 -13.17 -3.94
N ASP A 50 -13.32 -12.77 -4.18
CA ASP A 50 -13.88 -12.76 -5.53
C ASP A 50 -13.33 -11.62 -6.39
N SER A 51 -13.00 -10.48 -5.79
CA SER A 51 -12.55 -9.29 -6.52
C SER A 51 -11.57 -8.41 -5.72
N LEU A 52 -10.86 -7.54 -6.45
CA LEU A 52 -10.04 -6.49 -5.84
C LEU A 52 -10.87 -5.56 -4.96
N ALA A 53 -12.07 -5.19 -5.42
CA ALA A 53 -13.01 -4.35 -4.69
C ALA A 53 -13.46 -5.01 -3.38
N ALA A 54 -13.81 -6.31 -3.40
CA ALA A 54 -14.18 -7.05 -2.19
C ALA A 54 -13.02 -7.12 -1.18
N THR A 55 -11.80 -7.29 -1.68
CA THR A 55 -10.59 -7.27 -0.83
C THR A 55 -10.39 -5.88 -0.21
N ALA A 56 -10.53 -4.82 -1.00
CA ALA A 56 -10.40 -3.44 -0.56
C ALA A 56 -11.46 -3.07 0.50
N GLU A 57 -12.71 -3.45 0.27
CA GLU A 57 -13.82 -3.21 1.19
C GLU A 57 -13.64 -3.96 2.52
N THR A 58 -13.15 -5.21 2.47
CA THR A 58 -13.01 -6.04 3.66
C THR A 58 -11.79 -5.63 4.51
N TYR A 59 -10.64 -5.37 3.89
CA TYR A 59 -9.37 -5.24 4.60
C TYR A 59 -8.73 -3.85 4.57
N TYR A 60 -9.19 -2.95 3.69
CA TYR A 60 -8.55 -1.67 3.42
C TYR A 60 -9.43 -0.46 3.78
N GLN A 61 -10.22 -0.57 4.84
CA GLN A 61 -11.03 0.51 5.44
C GLN A 61 -10.19 1.51 6.25
N HIS A 62 -9.11 2.03 5.68
CA HIS A 62 -8.20 2.97 6.34
C HIS A 62 -7.46 3.84 5.31
N PRO A 63 -6.76 4.91 5.73
CA PRO A 63 -6.00 5.77 4.82
C PRO A 63 -4.91 4.96 4.07
N GLY A 64 -5.17 4.67 2.79
CA GLY A 64 -4.32 3.87 1.91
C GLY A 64 -4.78 4.00 0.44
N TYR A 65 -3.99 3.40 -0.46
CA TYR A 65 -4.18 3.49 -1.91
C TYR A 65 -4.57 2.17 -2.59
N TYR A 66 -4.66 1.07 -1.84
CA TYR A 66 -5.05 -0.23 -2.40
C TYR A 66 -6.45 -0.16 -3.03
N GLY A 67 -6.59 -0.66 -4.26
CA GLY A 67 -7.82 -0.61 -5.04
C GLY A 67 -8.18 0.78 -5.57
N LYS A 68 -7.31 1.79 -5.42
CA LYS A 68 -7.51 3.14 -5.98
C LYS A 68 -6.65 3.35 -7.21
N GLU A 69 -7.11 4.24 -8.08
CA GLU A 69 -6.32 4.71 -9.20
C GLU A 69 -5.27 5.74 -8.74
N VAL A 70 -4.01 5.47 -9.08
CA VAL A 70 -2.86 6.34 -8.86
C VAL A 70 -2.05 6.34 -10.17
N ASP A 71 -1.74 7.53 -10.71
CA ASP A 71 -0.96 7.69 -11.92
C ASP A 71 -1.46 6.84 -13.12
N GLY A 72 -2.79 6.71 -13.25
CA GLY A 72 -3.45 5.96 -14.32
C GLY A 72 -3.42 4.44 -14.17
N LYS A 73 -3.05 3.92 -12.98
CA LYS A 73 -3.04 2.48 -12.66
C LYS A 73 -3.79 2.21 -11.37
N ILE A 74 -4.52 1.09 -11.32
CA ILE A 74 -5.17 0.63 -10.10
C ILE A 74 -4.15 -0.11 -9.24
N LEU A 75 -3.97 0.34 -8.00
CA LEU A 75 -2.98 -0.24 -7.09
C LEU A 75 -3.47 -1.59 -6.54
N GLY A 76 -2.61 -2.61 -6.58
CA GLY A 76 -2.95 -3.97 -6.17
C GLY A 76 -3.72 -4.78 -7.23
N ASP A 77 -3.77 -4.31 -8.48
CA ASP A 77 -4.40 -5.04 -9.60
C ASP A 77 -3.39 -5.97 -10.31
N HIS A 78 -2.81 -6.90 -9.55
CA HIS A 78 -1.87 -7.90 -10.07
C HIS A 78 -1.91 -9.22 -9.28
N ASP A 79 -1.52 -10.32 -9.93
CA ASP A 79 -1.72 -11.69 -9.45
C ASP A 79 -0.49 -12.31 -8.75
N ASN A 80 0.42 -11.49 -8.20
CA ASN A 80 1.62 -11.96 -7.49
C ASN A 80 1.35 -12.30 -6.00
N ILE A 81 0.40 -13.23 -5.75
CA ILE A 81 -0.15 -13.58 -4.42
C ILE A 81 0.83 -14.41 -3.55
N GLY A 82 2.11 -14.51 -3.89
CA GLY A 82 3.14 -15.20 -3.10
C GLY A 82 3.02 -16.74 -3.03
N GLY A 83 1.85 -17.30 -3.34
CA GLY A 83 1.59 -18.72 -3.52
C GLY A 83 0.91 -18.95 -4.86
N LYS A 84 1.46 -19.88 -5.66
CA LYS A 84 1.11 -20.20 -7.06
C LYS A 84 1.57 -19.15 -8.08
N ALA A 85 2.84 -19.28 -8.45
CA ALA A 85 3.23 -18.97 -9.81
C ALA A 85 2.27 -19.66 -10.79
N ALA A 86 1.72 -18.90 -11.74
CA ALA A 86 1.58 -19.29 -13.14
C ALA A 86 1.43 -20.81 -13.43
N ILE A 87 0.42 -21.46 -12.86
CA ILE A 87 -0.02 -22.79 -13.26
C ILE A 87 -1.47 -22.62 -13.70
N GLU A 88 -1.74 -23.05 -14.94
CA GLU A 88 -3.02 -22.99 -15.68
C GLU A 88 -3.28 -21.71 -16.49
N SER A 89 -2.43 -21.52 -17.51
CA SER A 89 -2.93 -21.21 -18.85
C SER A 89 -2.20 -22.10 -19.87
N LYS A 90 -2.76 -23.29 -20.08
CA LYS A 90 -2.61 -24.12 -21.29
C LYS A 90 -3.95 -24.75 -21.60
#